data_AF-A0A1B6MSF5-F1
#
_entry.id   AF-A0A1B6MSF5-F1
#
_cell.length_a   1.000
_cell.length_b   1.000
_cell.length_c   1.000
_cell.angle_alpha   90.00
_cell.angle_beta   90.00
_cell.angle_gamma   90.00
#
_symmetry.space_group_name_H-M   'P 1'
#
loop_
_entity.id
_entity.type
_entity.pdbx_description
1 polymer ?
#
loop_
_entity_poly.entity_id
_entity_poly.type
_entity_poly.pdbx_seq_one_letter_code
_entity_poly.pdbx_strand_id
1 'polypeptide(L)'
;MDCFTLVGLFVILYLFVYLLVLSIADCDFGMVLAEKFGKKIGILRGKVIWITGASSGIGASLSEVLAANGAKLVISARNAGNLSKVKQKCIAAGLPASDVLILPMDVLDIQKHEQYFQQVIAHYGQLDVLVNNAGRSQRALWEDINITVDKEIFKLNVFSVVSLARLAVRYFNEKGGGHLVTMSSLAGVVGAPYSGSYTATKHAIMGYFDSLRYE
;
A
#
# COMPACT_ATOMS: atom_id res chain seq x y z
N MET A 1 -23.70 21.38 37.57
CA MET A 1 -22.47 20.70 37.11
C MET A 1 -21.57 21.77 36.55
N ASP A 2 -20.37 21.98 37.12
CA ASP A 2 -19.47 23.02 36.61
C ASP A 2 -18.86 22.61 35.26
N CYS A 3 -18.29 23.60 34.55
CA CYS A 3 -17.69 23.40 33.24
C CYS A 3 -16.60 22.32 33.26
N PHE A 4 -15.80 22.27 34.33
CA PHE A 4 -14.71 21.30 34.48
C PHE A 4 -15.22 19.87 34.60
N THR A 5 -16.32 19.65 35.34
CA THR A 5 -16.96 18.34 35.47
C THR A 5 -17.54 17.88 34.13
N LEU A 6 -18.15 18.79 33.37
CA LEU A 6 -18.67 18.47 32.03
C LEU A 6 -17.54 18.09 31.06
N VAL A 7 -16.45 18.87 31.03
CA VAL A 7 -15.26 18.55 30.23
C VAL A 7 -14.66 17.21 30.66
N GLY A 8 -14.54 16.95 31.97
CA GLY A 8 -14.06 15.68 32.50
C GLY A 8 -14.89 14.49 32.04
N LEU A 9 -16.22 14.60 32.07
CA LEU A 9 -17.13 13.56 31.57
C LEU A 9 -16.96 13.32 30.07
N PHE A 10 -16.79 14.37 29.26
CA PHE A 10 -16.51 14.22 27.84
C PHE A 10 -15.17 13.53 27.55
N VAL A 11 -14.12 13.85 28.32
CA VAL A 11 -12.82 13.19 28.19
C VAL A 11 -12.91 11.71 28.57
N ILE A 12 -13.58 11.38 29.68
CA ILE A 12 -13.78 9.99 30.11
C ILE A 12 -14.58 9.22 29.06
N LEU A 13 -15.67 9.80 28.54
CA LEU A 13 -16.47 9.19 27.49
C LEU A 13 -15.65 8.97 26.21
N TYR A 14 -14.86 9.97 25.81
CA TYR A 14 -13.98 9.86 24.64
C TYR A 14 -12.97 8.72 24.80
N LEU A 15 -12.28 8.64 25.95
CA LEU A 15 -11.33 7.57 26.24
C LEU A 15 -12.00 6.19 26.29
N PHE A 16 -13.20 6.10 26.88
CA PHE A 16 -13.98 4.87 26.91
C PHE A 16 -14.36 4.39 25.50
N VAL A 17 -14.88 5.29 24.66
CA VAL A 17 -15.20 4.99 23.26
C VAL A 17 -13.93 4.59 22.49
N TYR A 18 -12.82 5.29 22.71
CA TYR A 18 -11.55 4.98 22.06
C TYR A 18 -11.04 3.58 22.43
N LEU A 19 -11.07 3.20 23.71
CA LEU A 19 -10.69 1.86 24.17
C LEU A 19 -11.63 0.78 23.66
N LEU A 20 -12.95 1.06 23.63
CA LEU A 20 -13.93 0.14 23.05
C LEU A 20 -13.62 -0.12 21.57
N VAL A 21 -13.34 0.94 20.80
CA VAL A 21 -12.96 0.83 19.38
C VAL A 21 -11.70 -0.01 19.23
N LEU A 22 -10.65 0.23 20.02
CA LEU A 22 -9.42 -0.58 19.99
C LEU A 22 -9.66 -2.06 20.32
N SER A 23 -10.72 -2.39 21.07
CA SER A 23 -11.04 -3.77 21.45
C SER A 23 -11.83 -4.55 20.39
N ILE A 24 -12.46 -3.85 19.44
CA ILE A 24 -13.35 -4.47 18.43
C ILE A 24 -12.92 -4.21 16.99
N ALA A 25 -12.15 -3.15 16.74
CA ALA A 25 -11.69 -2.77 15.42
C ALA A 25 -10.22 -3.15 15.22
N ASP A 26 -9.89 -3.59 14.02
CA ASP A 26 -8.53 -3.89 13.57
C ASP A 26 -7.82 -2.65 12.99
N CYS A 27 -8.48 -1.48 13.07
CA CYS A 27 -8.01 -0.21 12.53
C CYS A 27 -8.35 0.97 13.46
N ASP A 28 -7.82 2.16 13.15
CA ASP A 28 -8.14 3.36 13.91
C ASP A 28 -9.61 3.80 13.71
N PHE A 29 -10.09 4.62 14.64
CA PHE A 29 -11.48 5.09 14.63
C PHE A 29 -11.86 5.84 13.34
N GLY A 30 -10.92 6.58 12.74
CA GLY A 30 -11.14 7.27 11.48
C GLY A 30 -11.40 6.29 10.34
N MET A 31 -10.64 5.19 10.27
CA MET A 31 -10.87 4.11 9.32
C MET A 31 -12.20 3.39 9.55
N VAL A 32 -12.60 3.13 10.80
CA VAL A 32 -13.92 2.56 11.12
C VAL A 32 -15.06 3.44 10.59
N LEU A 33 -14.93 4.76 10.75
CA LEU A 33 -15.91 5.70 10.21
C LEU A 33 -15.89 5.73 8.67
N ALA A 34 -14.71 5.69 8.05
CA ALA A 34 -14.55 5.66 6.61
C ALA A 34 -15.12 4.36 6.00
N GLU A 35 -14.99 3.22 6.67
CA GLU A 35 -15.58 1.96 6.22
C GLU A 35 -17.12 2.03 6.20
N LYS A 36 -17.72 2.56 7.28
CA LYS A 36 -19.18 2.65 7.41
C LYS A 36 -19.80 3.73 6.52
N PHE A 37 -19.21 4.92 6.51
CA PHE A 37 -19.80 6.13 5.93
C PHE A 37 -19.01 6.73 4.77
N GLY A 38 -17.82 6.20 4.47
CA GLY A 38 -16.97 6.70 3.40
C GLY A 38 -17.43 6.25 2.01
N LYS A 39 -16.59 6.57 1.02
CA LYS A 39 -16.87 6.28 -0.39
C LYS A 39 -16.89 4.77 -0.62
N LYS A 40 -17.91 4.29 -1.31
CA LYS A 40 -18.00 2.88 -1.72
C LYS A 40 -16.93 2.55 -2.76
N ILE A 41 -16.41 1.33 -2.72
CA ILE A 41 -15.37 0.84 -3.62
C ILE A 41 -15.72 0.96 -5.12
N GLY A 42 -17.02 1.03 -5.46
CA GLY A 42 -17.49 1.24 -6.83
C GLY A 42 -16.96 2.51 -7.51
N ILE A 43 -16.47 3.50 -6.76
CA ILE A 43 -15.78 4.68 -7.33
C ILE A 43 -14.50 4.32 -8.10
N LEU A 44 -13.94 3.13 -7.87
CA LEU A 44 -12.73 2.64 -8.51
C LEU A 44 -13.01 1.92 -9.85
N ARG A 45 -14.30 1.77 -10.23
CA ARG A 45 -14.66 1.15 -11.51
C ARG A 45 -14.04 1.93 -12.67
N GLY A 46 -13.37 1.21 -13.57
CA GLY A 46 -12.68 1.77 -14.73
C GLY A 46 -11.37 2.49 -14.43
N LYS A 47 -11.02 2.70 -13.15
CA LYS A 47 -9.74 3.28 -12.75
C LYS A 47 -8.59 2.31 -12.99
N VAL A 48 -7.45 2.83 -13.40
CA VAL A 48 -6.23 2.05 -13.65
C VAL A 48 -5.40 2.03 -12.37
N ILE A 49 -5.28 0.84 -11.77
CA ILE A 49 -4.60 0.62 -10.50
C ILE A 49 -3.40 -0.29 -10.73
N TRP A 50 -2.21 0.22 -10.43
CA TRP A 50 -0.97 -0.56 -10.51
C TRP A 50 -0.55 -1.06 -9.14
N ILE A 51 -0.41 -2.38 -8.99
CA ILE A 51 -0.08 -3.05 -7.73
C ILE A 51 1.27 -3.76 -7.88
N THR A 52 2.24 -3.37 -7.06
CA THR A 52 3.52 -4.09 -6.95
C THR A 52 3.43 -5.21 -5.91
N GLY A 53 4.20 -6.29 -6.07
CA GLY A 53 4.10 -7.46 -5.19
C GLY A 53 2.77 -8.20 -5.31
N ALA A 54 2.12 -8.13 -6.48
CA ALA A 54 0.77 -8.66 -6.70
C ALA A 54 0.70 -10.19 -6.87
N SER A 55 1.84 -10.89 -6.85
CA SER A 55 1.87 -12.35 -7.08
C SER A 55 1.42 -13.20 -5.88
N SER A 56 1.20 -12.61 -4.70
CA SER A 56 0.84 -13.33 -3.48
C SER A 56 0.29 -12.40 -2.40
N GLY A 57 -0.27 -12.97 -1.32
CA GLY A 57 -0.61 -12.25 -0.09
C GLY A 57 -1.60 -11.10 -0.29
N ILE A 58 -1.31 -9.96 0.33
CA ILE A 58 -2.16 -8.76 0.30
C ILE A 58 -2.34 -8.27 -1.14
N GLY A 59 -1.25 -8.16 -1.92
CA GLY A 59 -1.32 -7.69 -3.30
C GLY A 59 -2.18 -8.55 -4.21
N ALA A 60 -2.11 -9.89 -4.08
CA ALA A 60 -2.97 -10.81 -4.82
C ALA A 60 -4.44 -10.65 -4.42
N SER A 61 -4.71 -10.64 -3.11
CA SER A 61 -6.08 -10.52 -2.58
C SER A 61 -6.71 -9.17 -2.95
N LEU A 62 -5.94 -8.09 -2.87
CA LEU A 62 -6.35 -6.75 -3.30
C LEU A 62 -6.66 -6.72 -4.80
N SER A 63 -5.88 -7.40 -5.62
CA SER A 63 -6.15 -7.52 -7.07
C SER A 63 -7.50 -8.19 -7.32
N GLU A 64 -7.82 -9.27 -6.61
CA GLU A 64 -9.10 -9.98 -6.73
C GLU A 64 -10.29 -9.08 -6.32
N VAL A 65 -10.18 -8.37 -5.19
CA VAL A 65 -11.23 -7.44 -4.71
C VAL A 65 -11.45 -6.27 -5.65
N LEU A 66 -10.38 -5.67 -6.18
CA LEU A 66 -10.48 -4.56 -7.13
C LEU A 66 -11.05 -5.02 -8.47
N ALA A 67 -10.71 -6.24 -8.92
CA ALA A 67 -11.26 -6.84 -10.11
C ALA A 67 -12.77 -7.05 -10.00
N ALA A 68 -13.27 -7.58 -8.87
CA ALA A 68 -14.70 -7.72 -8.60
C ALA A 68 -15.47 -6.39 -8.67
N ASN A 69 -14.77 -5.26 -8.49
CA ASN A 69 -15.32 -3.92 -8.54
C ASN A 69 -15.06 -3.19 -9.87
N GLY A 70 -14.52 -3.89 -10.87
CA GLY A 70 -14.34 -3.38 -12.23
C GLY A 70 -13.20 -2.38 -12.40
N ALA A 71 -12.24 -2.35 -11.48
CA ALA A 71 -11.01 -1.58 -11.67
C ALA A 71 -10.10 -2.28 -12.70
N LYS A 72 -9.42 -1.51 -13.55
CA LYS A 72 -8.40 -2.02 -14.48
C LYS A 72 -7.10 -2.19 -13.72
N LEU A 73 -6.39 -3.29 -13.94
CA LEU A 73 -5.28 -3.69 -13.10
C LEU A 73 -3.98 -3.80 -13.90
N VAL A 74 -2.92 -3.21 -13.37
CA VAL A 74 -1.55 -3.61 -13.68
C VAL A 74 -1.04 -4.41 -12.47
N ILE A 75 -0.70 -5.68 -12.68
CA ILE A 75 -0.16 -6.53 -11.62
C ILE A 75 1.32 -6.83 -11.88
N SER A 76 2.15 -6.43 -10.92
CA SER A 76 3.61 -6.54 -11.03
C SER A 76 4.24 -7.34 -9.90
N ALA A 77 5.12 -8.25 -10.29
CA ALA A 77 5.99 -9.03 -9.43
C ALA A 77 7.04 -9.77 -10.29
N ARG A 78 8.01 -10.42 -9.65
CA ARG A 78 9.05 -11.20 -10.33
C ARG A 78 8.50 -12.50 -10.95
N ASN A 79 7.56 -13.15 -10.27
CA ASN A 79 7.06 -14.46 -10.68
C ASN A 79 5.86 -14.33 -11.63
N ALA A 80 6.13 -14.37 -12.94
CA ALA A 80 5.10 -14.30 -13.97
C ALA A 80 4.05 -15.43 -13.87
N GLY A 81 4.44 -16.64 -13.46
CA GLY A 81 3.51 -17.76 -13.29
C GLY A 81 2.46 -17.50 -12.20
N ASN A 82 2.88 -16.94 -11.07
CA ASN A 82 1.95 -16.55 -10.01
C ASN A 82 1.09 -15.34 -10.41
N LEU A 83 1.63 -14.38 -11.17
CA LEU A 83 0.82 -13.29 -11.73
C LEU A 83 -0.25 -13.82 -12.68
N SER A 84 0.07 -14.80 -13.52
CA SER A 84 -0.92 -15.47 -14.38
C SER A 84 -2.04 -16.11 -13.56
N LYS A 85 -1.73 -16.78 -12.45
CA LYS A 85 -2.74 -17.33 -11.54
C LYS A 85 -3.63 -16.23 -10.95
N VAL A 86 -3.04 -15.12 -10.50
CA VAL A 86 -3.79 -13.97 -9.96
C VAL A 86 -4.68 -13.35 -11.05
N LYS A 87 -4.18 -13.17 -12.27
CA LYS A 87 -4.99 -12.72 -13.41
C LYS A 87 -6.19 -13.63 -13.65
N GLN A 88 -6.03 -14.95 -13.61
CA GLN A 88 -7.17 -15.88 -13.77
C GLN A 88 -8.23 -15.68 -12.68
N LYS A 89 -7.81 -15.43 -11.43
CA LYS A 89 -8.75 -15.12 -10.35
C LYS A 89 -9.45 -13.77 -10.54
N CYS A 90 -8.74 -12.75 -11.00
CA CYS A 90 -9.35 -11.46 -11.35
C CYS A 90 -10.41 -11.62 -12.46
N ILE A 91 -10.13 -12.47 -13.45
CA ILE A 91 -11.09 -12.78 -14.52
C ILE A 91 -12.31 -13.51 -13.96
N ALA A 92 -12.09 -14.52 -13.11
CA ALA A 92 -13.16 -15.25 -12.44
C ALA A 92 -14.01 -14.34 -11.53
N ALA A 93 -13.43 -13.26 -11.00
CA ALA A 93 -14.13 -12.23 -10.23
C ALA A 93 -14.96 -11.26 -11.10
N GLY A 94 -14.94 -11.40 -12.43
CA GLY A 94 -15.79 -10.66 -13.36
C GLY A 94 -15.09 -9.55 -14.16
N LEU A 95 -13.76 -9.42 -14.06
CA LEU A 95 -13.00 -8.43 -14.82
C LEU A 95 -12.57 -8.98 -16.19
N PRO A 96 -12.73 -8.23 -17.31
CA PRO A 96 -12.25 -8.69 -18.61
C PRO A 96 -10.75 -8.98 -18.63
N ALA A 97 -10.32 -10.00 -19.38
CA ALA A 97 -8.90 -10.36 -19.48
C ALA A 97 -8.02 -9.24 -20.08
N SER A 98 -8.61 -8.34 -20.86
CA SER A 98 -7.98 -7.13 -21.42
C SER A 98 -7.73 -6.05 -20.36
N ASP A 99 -8.49 -6.05 -19.27
CA ASP A 99 -8.37 -5.08 -18.18
C ASP A 99 -7.40 -5.54 -17.08
N VAL A 100 -6.63 -6.61 -17.34
CA VAL A 100 -5.55 -7.08 -16.45
C VAL A 100 -4.24 -7.19 -17.23
N LEU A 101 -3.37 -6.19 -17.07
CA LEU A 101 -2.00 -6.21 -17.56
C LEU A 101 -1.08 -6.94 -16.57
N ILE A 102 -0.46 -8.03 -17.03
CA ILE A 102 0.66 -8.66 -16.31
C ILE A 102 1.93 -7.92 -16.71
N LEU A 103 2.62 -7.34 -15.73
CA LEU A 103 3.88 -6.62 -15.94
C LEU A 103 4.96 -7.22 -15.03
N PRO A 104 5.70 -8.25 -15.51
CA PRO A 104 6.79 -8.84 -14.74
C PRO A 104 7.87 -7.79 -14.46
N MET A 105 8.15 -7.58 -13.18
CA MET A 105 9.01 -6.49 -12.72
C MET A 105 9.71 -6.91 -11.42
N ASP A 106 11.02 -6.69 -11.35
CA ASP A 106 11.73 -6.60 -10.08
C ASP A 106 11.74 -5.14 -9.63
N VAL A 107 11.16 -4.86 -8.47
CA VAL A 107 11.15 -3.50 -7.92
C VAL A 107 12.54 -3.02 -7.53
N LEU A 108 13.50 -3.94 -7.34
CA LEU A 108 14.89 -3.58 -7.06
C LEU A 108 15.64 -3.02 -8.28
N ASP A 109 15.13 -3.24 -9.50
CA ASP A 109 15.69 -2.68 -10.74
C ASP A 109 15.25 -1.21 -10.91
N ILE A 110 15.66 -0.36 -9.96
CA ILE A 110 15.30 1.07 -9.89
C ILE A 110 15.57 1.80 -11.22
N GLN A 111 16.64 1.45 -11.92
CA GLN A 111 17.01 2.06 -13.20
C GLN A 111 15.99 1.79 -14.32
N LYS A 112 15.15 0.76 -14.17
CA LYS A 112 14.09 0.39 -15.12
C LYS A 112 12.71 0.91 -14.73
N HIS A 113 12.55 1.58 -13.57
CA HIS A 113 11.23 2.04 -13.11
C HIS A 113 10.55 2.96 -14.12
N GLU A 114 11.31 3.87 -14.75
CA GLU A 114 10.82 4.74 -15.81
C GLU A 114 10.27 3.92 -17.00
N GLN A 115 11.02 2.91 -17.44
CA GLN A 115 10.61 2.02 -18.53
C GLN A 115 9.33 1.24 -18.18
N TYR A 116 9.19 0.76 -16.94
CA TYR A 116 7.97 0.07 -16.49
C TYR A 116 6.79 1.03 -16.41
N PHE A 117 7.01 2.24 -15.90
CA PHE A 117 5.99 3.28 -15.84
C PHE A 117 5.48 3.64 -17.23
N GLN A 118 6.38 3.84 -18.19
CA GLN A 118 6.03 4.13 -19.59
C GLN A 118 5.23 2.99 -20.24
N GLN A 119 5.52 1.72 -19.92
CA GLN A 119 4.72 0.59 -20.41
C GLN A 119 3.27 0.65 -19.88
N VAL A 120 3.07 1.02 -18.62
CA VAL A 120 1.73 1.19 -18.05
C VAL A 120 0.97 2.30 -18.76
N ILE A 121 1.60 3.45 -18.94
CA ILE A 121 0.99 4.60 -19.64
C ILE A 121 0.73 4.27 -21.10
N ALA A 122 1.63 3.59 -21.80
CA ALA A 122 1.43 3.20 -23.19
C ALA A 122 0.27 2.21 -23.35
N HIS A 123 0.06 1.33 -22.37
CA HIS A 123 -1.01 0.33 -22.43
C HIS A 123 -2.40 0.92 -22.13
N TYR A 124 -2.52 1.71 -21.06
CA TYR A 124 -3.83 2.21 -20.61
C TYR A 124 -4.09 3.68 -20.93
N GLY A 125 -3.10 4.43 -21.38
CA GLY A 125 -3.15 5.89 -21.55
C GLY A 125 -3.14 6.67 -20.22
N GLN A 126 -3.32 5.98 -19.09
CA GLN A 126 -3.43 6.61 -17.78
C GLN A 126 -2.97 5.70 -16.63
N LEU A 127 -2.72 6.33 -15.48
CA LEU A 127 -2.58 5.69 -14.18
C LEU A 127 -3.38 6.51 -13.16
N ASP A 128 -4.28 5.88 -12.41
CA ASP A 128 -5.08 6.56 -11.39
C ASP A 128 -4.55 6.29 -9.97
N VAL A 129 -4.06 5.06 -9.73
CA VAL A 129 -3.59 4.64 -8.41
C VAL A 129 -2.33 3.80 -8.54
N LEU A 130 -1.29 4.14 -7.75
CA LEU A 130 -0.14 3.28 -7.52
C LEU A 130 -0.21 2.68 -6.11
N VAL A 131 -0.15 1.36 -6.02
CA VAL A 131 -0.07 0.60 -4.77
C VAL A 131 1.31 -0.03 -4.63
N ASN A 132 2.15 0.59 -3.81
CA ASN A 132 3.45 0.09 -3.40
C ASN A 132 3.28 -0.99 -2.32
N ASN A 133 3.04 -2.23 -2.76
CA ASN A 133 2.81 -3.38 -1.87
C ASN A 133 4.02 -4.34 -1.80
N ALA A 134 4.92 -4.33 -2.79
CA ALA A 134 6.12 -5.17 -2.74
C ALA A 134 6.96 -4.90 -1.47
N GLY A 135 7.30 -5.96 -0.76
CA GLY A 135 8.13 -5.88 0.44
C GLY A 135 8.37 -7.23 1.08
N ARG A 136 9.31 -7.29 2.03
CA ARG A 136 9.56 -8.48 2.86
C ARG A 136 9.86 -8.10 4.30
N SER A 137 9.61 -9.03 5.22
CA SER A 137 10.04 -8.93 6.62
C SER A 137 11.48 -9.43 6.82
N GLN A 138 12.05 -9.10 7.97
CA GLN A 138 13.29 -9.67 8.49
C GLN A 138 13.03 -10.18 9.92
N ARG A 139 13.59 -11.35 10.26
CA ARG A 139 13.53 -11.95 11.62
C ARG A 139 14.89 -12.53 12.03
N ALA A 140 15.45 -12.04 13.13
CA ALA A 140 16.67 -12.53 13.79
C ALA A 140 16.82 -11.83 15.15
N LEU A 141 17.67 -12.33 16.05
CA LEU A 141 18.15 -11.50 17.16
C LEU A 141 18.79 -10.22 16.62
N TRP A 142 18.70 -9.14 17.38
CA TRP A 142 19.04 -7.81 16.87
C TRP A 142 20.51 -7.71 16.45
N GLU A 143 21.39 -8.31 17.25
CA GLU A 143 22.83 -8.40 17.05
C GLU A 143 23.24 -9.38 15.94
N ASP A 144 22.36 -10.31 15.55
CA ASP A 144 22.62 -11.34 14.53
C ASP A 144 22.20 -10.88 13.12
N ILE A 145 21.64 -9.68 13.00
CA ILE A 145 21.27 -9.13 11.69
C ILE A 145 22.54 -8.77 10.94
N ASN A 146 22.79 -9.48 9.83
CA ASN A 146 23.89 -9.13 8.95
C ASN A 146 23.59 -7.79 8.25
N ILE A 147 24.58 -6.88 8.24
CA ILE A 147 24.49 -5.56 7.60
C ILE A 147 24.06 -5.60 6.12
N THR A 148 24.31 -6.72 5.43
CA THR A 148 23.85 -6.95 4.06
C THR A 148 22.33 -7.10 4.01
N VAL A 149 21.73 -7.82 4.96
CA VAL A 149 20.27 -7.96 5.11
C VAL A 149 19.63 -6.60 5.38
N ASP A 150 20.24 -5.77 6.25
CA ASP A 150 19.81 -4.40 6.50
C ASP A 150 19.77 -3.59 5.19
N LYS A 151 20.87 -3.59 4.43
CA LYS A 151 20.95 -2.85 3.17
C LYS A 151 19.93 -3.35 2.16
N GLU A 152 19.76 -4.67 2.03
CA GLU A 152 18.80 -5.25 1.08
C GLU A 152 17.35 -4.93 1.43
N ILE A 153 16.99 -4.99 2.72
CA ILE A 153 15.61 -4.69 3.12
C ILE A 153 15.30 -3.20 2.94
N PHE A 154 16.26 -2.30 3.17
CA PHE A 154 16.10 -0.88 2.83
C PHE A 154 15.95 -0.64 1.33
N LYS A 155 16.77 -1.31 0.50
CA LYS A 155 16.62 -1.26 -0.97
C LYS A 155 15.22 -1.69 -1.40
N LEU A 156 14.72 -2.79 -0.85
CA LEU A 156 13.40 -3.31 -1.20
C LEU A 156 12.26 -2.46 -0.62
N ASN A 157 12.20 -2.29 0.69
CA ASN A 157 11.02 -1.71 1.36
C ASN A 157 11.00 -0.17 1.32
N VAL A 158 12.13 0.48 1.04
CA VAL A 158 12.23 1.96 1.06
C VAL A 158 12.59 2.49 -0.33
N PHE A 159 13.79 2.20 -0.83
CA PHE A 159 14.29 2.88 -2.03
C PHE A 159 13.51 2.48 -3.30
N SER A 160 13.07 1.22 -3.41
CA SER A 160 12.21 0.83 -4.53
C SER A 160 10.87 1.56 -4.52
N VAL A 161 10.28 1.72 -3.33
CA VAL A 161 9.00 2.40 -3.12
C VAL A 161 9.13 3.88 -3.44
N VAL A 162 10.16 4.54 -2.91
CA VAL A 162 10.44 5.97 -3.14
C VAL A 162 10.67 6.25 -4.62
N SER A 163 11.46 5.41 -5.30
CA SER A 163 11.77 5.59 -6.72
C SER A 163 10.50 5.58 -7.57
N LEU A 164 9.66 4.55 -7.43
CA LEU A 164 8.44 4.42 -8.23
C LEU A 164 7.38 5.46 -7.83
N ALA A 165 7.27 5.77 -6.54
CA ALA A 165 6.36 6.81 -6.04
C ALA A 165 6.68 8.19 -6.64
N ARG A 166 7.95 8.57 -6.76
CA ARG A 166 8.34 9.85 -7.38
C ARG A 166 7.86 9.97 -8.82
N LEU A 167 7.94 8.89 -9.60
CA LEU A 167 7.44 8.86 -10.97
C LEU A 167 5.92 9.05 -11.01
N ALA A 168 5.21 8.29 -10.16
CA ALA A 168 3.75 8.41 -10.06
C ALA A 168 3.30 9.80 -9.61
N VAL A 169 3.92 10.39 -8.60
CA VAL A 169 3.59 11.73 -8.10
C VAL A 169 3.82 12.81 -9.16
N ARG A 170 4.96 12.76 -9.88
CA ARG A 170 5.21 13.69 -10.99
C ARG A 170 4.11 13.60 -12.04
N TYR A 171 3.78 12.37 -12.44
CA TYR A 171 2.70 12.12 -13.39
C TYR A 171 1.33 12.61 -12.88
N PHE A 172 1.00 12.37 -11.61
CA PHE A 172 -0.26 12.82 -11.00
C PHE A 172 -0.35 14.35 -10.96
N ASN A 173 0.74 15.04 -10.67
CA ASN A 173 0.77 16.51 -10.71
C ASN A 173 0.51 17.05 -12.13
N GLU A 174 1.05 16.39 -13.15
CA GLU A 174 0.80 16.77 -14.56
C GLU A 174 -0.63 16.45 -15.03
N LYS A 175 -1.25 15.39 -14.51
CA LYS A 175 -2.61 14.95 -14.91
C LYS A 175 -3.74 15.54 -14.07
N GLY A 176 -3.43 16.33 -13.04
CA GLY A 176 -4.42 16.96 -12.17
C GLY A 176 -4.93 16.04 -11.05
N GLY A 177 -4.19 14.98 -10.72
CA GLY A 177 -4.43 14.16 -9.54
C GLY A 177 -4.16 12.66 -9.74
N GLY A 178 -4.14 11.95 -8.61
CA GLY A 178 -4.01 10.50 -8.52
C GLY A 178 -3.94 10.06 -7.06
N HIS A 179 -3.79 8.77 -6.82
CA HIS A 179 -3.68 8.23 -5.46
C HIS A 179 -2.44 7.34 -5.31
N LEU A 180 -1.70 7.56 -4.23
CA LEU A 180 -0.55 6.75 -3.87
C LEU A 180 -0.87 5.97 -2.59
N VAL A 181 -0.77 4.65 -2.65
CA VAL A 181 -0.93 3.77 -1.50
C VAL A 181 0.40 3.08 -1.24
N THR A 182 0.92 3.24 -0.02
CA THR A 182 2.16 2.57 0.39
C THR A 182 1.88 1.60 1.52
N MET A 183 2.25 0.33 1.35
CA MET A 183 2.05 -0.68 2.39
C MET A 183 3.07 -0.52 3.51
N SER A 184 2.60 -0.04 4.66
CA SER A 184 3.36 0.00 5.90
C SER A 184 3.12 -1.25 6.75
N SER A 185 3.16 -1.11 8.07
CA SER A 185 2.90 -2.14 9.07
C SER A 185 2.69 -1.47 10.43
N LEU A 186 2.12 -2.18 11.41
CA LEU A 186 2.21 -1.76 12.81
C LEU A 186 3.67 -1.55 13.26
N ALA A 187 4.60 -2.30 12.66
CA ALA A 187 6.04 -2.11 12.84
C ALA A 187 6.58 -0.77 12.30
N GLY A 188 5.75 0.03 11.61
CA GLY A 188 6.07 1.41 11.22
C GLY A 188 5.68 2.47 12.25
N VAL A 189 4.99 2.05 13.32
CA VAL A 189 4.55 2.91 14.43
C VAL A 189 5.23 2.51 15.74
N VAL A 190 5.43 1.21 15.95
CA VAL A 190 6.07 0.67 17.16
C VAL A 190 7.11 -0.38 16.82
N GLY A 191 8.11 -0.55 17.70
CA GLY A 191 9.15 -1.56 17.53
C GLY A 191 8.63 -2.99 17.62
N ALA A 192 9.03 -3.85 16.68
CA ALA A 192 8.74 -5.28 16.71
C ALA A 192 10.00 -6.09 17.10
N PRO A 193 9.97 -6.89 18.18
CA PRO A 193 11.07 -7.77 18.55
C PRO A 193 11.51 -8.66 17.38
N TYR A 194 12.81 -8.93 17.31
CA TYR A 194 13.46 -9.71 16.25
C TYR A 194 13.38 -9.13 14.83
N SER A 195 12.79 -7.94 14.64
CA SER A 195 12.53 -7.36 13.33
C SER A 195 13.08 -5.94 13.21
N GLY A 196 14.29 -5.70 13.72
CA GLY A 196 14.92 -4.38 13.79
C GLY A 196 14.99 -3.68 12.43
N SER A 197 15.57 -4.33 11.42
CA SER A 197 15.69 -3.75 10.06
C SER A 197 14.33 -3.49 9.45
N TYR A 198 13.40 -4.45 9.56
CA TYR A 198 12.06 -4.32 9.01
C TYR A 198 11.31 -3.13 9.64
N THR A 199 11.31 -3.05 10.97
CA THR A 199 10.74 -1.94 11.75
C THR A 199 11.31 -0.61 11.29
N ALA A 200 12.64 -0.51 11.15
CA ALA A 200 13.30 0.69 10.66
C ALA A 200 12.83 1.08 9.26
N THR A 201 12.69 0.12 8.33
CA THR A 201 12.17 0.42 6.98
C THR A 201 10.72 0.91 7.00
N LYS A 202 9.88 0.38 7.90
CA LYS A 202 8.48 0.78 8.00
C LYS A 202 8.31 2.17 8.64
N HIS A 203 9.14 2.52 9.62
CA HIS A 203 9.20 3.90 10.13
C HIS A 203 9.73 4.87 9.07
N ALA A 204 10.75 4.47 8.29
CA ALA A 204 11.32 5.29 7.24
C ALA A 204 10.30 5.68 6.16
N ILE A 205 9.49 4.73 5.67
CA ILE A 205 8.45 5.04 4.69
C ILE A 205 7.29 5.85 5.30
N MET A 206 6.92 5.63 6.56
CA MET A 206 5.92 6.47 7.24
C MET A 206 6.37 7.92 7.28
N GLY A 207 7.56 8.21 7.82
CA GLY A 207 8.09 9.56 7.88
C GLY A 207 8.30 10.19 6.49
N TYR A 208 8.78 9.41 5.52
CA TYR A 208 8.98 9.90 4.15
C TYR A 208 7.67 10.33 3.48
N PHE A 209 6.60 9.53 3.61
CA PHE A 209 5.32 9.84 2.98
C PHE A 209 4.46 10.81 3.79
N ASP A 210 4.70 10.95 5.10
CA ASP A 210 4.11 12.03 5.89
C ASP A 210 4.62 13.39 5.40
N SER A 211 5.92 13.52 5.06
CA SER A 211 6.43 14.74 4.42
C SER A 211 5.69 15.04 3.11
N LEU A 212 5.55 14.04 2.23
CA LEU A 212 4.80 14.20 0.97
C LEU A 212 3.35 14.61 1.20
N ARG A 213 2.70 14.13 2.27
CA ARG A 213 1.30 14.45 2.57
C ARG A 213 1.10 15.93 2.92
N TYR A 214 2.13 16.61 3.40
CA TYR A 214 2.09 18.04 3.74
C TYR A 214 2.46 18.96 2.57
N GLU A 215 2.98 18.41 1.47
CA GLU A 215 3.30 19.11 0.21
C GLU A 215 2.08 19.16 -0.71
#